data_AF-A0A915NCS2-F1
#
_entry.id   AF-A0A915NCS2-F1
#
_cell.length_a   1.000
_cell.length_b   1.000
_cell.length_c   1.000
_cell.angle_alpha   90.00
_cell.angle_beta   90.00
_cell.angle_gamma   90.00
#
_symmetry.space_group_name_H-M   'P 1'
#
loop_
_entity.id
_entity.type
_entity.pdbx_description
1 polymer ?
#
loop_
_entity_poly.entity_id
_entity_poly.type
_entity_poly.pdbx_seq_one_letter_code
_entity_poly.pdbx_strand_id
1 'polypeptide(L)'
;MTTHTDNEEIFAQNYIDIQKWISEGGAVGQTENSHLDNAYRKAAGVKLKFDFPFYGHRLQNLTIATGGFLYVGDQTHSWLAAT
;
A
#
# COMPACT_ATOMS: atom_id res chain seq x y z
N MET A 1 -0.74 41.32 3.88
CA MET A 1 0.11 40.12 3.74
C MET A 1 -0.80 38.93 3.92
N THR A 2 -1.32 38.39 2.81
CA THR A 2 -2.29 37.30 2.81
C THR A 2 -1.55 36.00 2.57
N THR A 3 -1.48 35.14 3.57
CA THR A 3 -0.95 33.78 3.44
C THR A 3 -1.89 33.02 2.51
N HIS A 4 -1.48 32.78 1.26
CA HIS A 4 -2.15 31.80 0.42
C HIS A 4 -1.81 30.43 1.01
N THR A 5 -2.82 29.80 1.61
CA THR A 5 -2.73 28.44 2.11
C THR A 5 -3.05 27.49 0.95
N ASP A 6 -2.16 27.43 -0.05
CA ASP A 6 -2.29 26.57 -1.24
C ASP A 6 -2.48 25.07 -0.90
N ASN A 7 -2.22 24.70 0.36
CA ASN A 7 -2.32 23.33 0.84
C ASN A 7 -3.76 22.78 0.79
N GLU A 8 -4.80 23.61 0.94
CA GLU A 8 -6.19 23.15 0.87
C GLU A 8 -6.62 22.81 -0.57
N GLU A 9 -6.22 23.64 -1.54
CA GLU A 9 -6.48 23.38 -2.97
C GLU A 9 -5.69 22.17 -3.47
N ILE A 10 -4.41 22.05 -3.11
CA ILE A 10 -3.57 20.89 -3.47
C ILE A 10 -4.14 19.61 -2.86
N PHE A 11 -4.60 19.66 -1.61
CA PHE A 11 -5.25 18.52 -0.98
C PHE A 11 -6.55 18.14 -1.70
N ALA A 12 -7.42 19.12 -2.00
CA ALA A 12 -8.67 18.84 -2.70
C ALA A 12 -8.45 18.26 -4.11
N GLN A 13 -7.37 18.65 -4.81
CA GLN A 13 -7.02 18.13 -6.13
C GLN A 13 -6.48 16.69 -6.11
N ASN A 14 -5.78 16.29 -5.04
CA ASN A 14 -5.07 15.00 -4.98
C ASN A 14 -5.68 14.01 -3.99
N TYR A 15 -6.59 14.44 -3.12
CA TYR A 15 -7.25 13.57 -2.16
C TYR A 15 -8.20 12.62 -2.87
N ILE A 16 -8.04 11.32 -2.58
CA ILE A 16 -8.91 10.26 -3.07
C ILE A 16 -9.45 9.51 -1.85
N ASP A 17 -10.77 9.48 -1.72
CA ASP A 17 -11.42 8.58 -0.76
C ASP A 17 -11.40 7.16 -1.32
N ILE A 18 -10.58 6.31 -0.71
CA ILE A 18 -10.34 4.93 -1.17
C ILE A 18 -11.61 4.10 -1.11
N GLN A 19 -12.43 4.25 -0.07
CA GLN A 19 -13.64 3.43 0.11
C GLN A 19 -14.69 3.78 -0.95
N LYS A 20 -14.89 5.07 -1.18
CA LYS A 20 -15.78 5.56 -2.23
C LYS A 20 -15.28 5.12 -3.61
N TRP A 21 -13.99 5.27 -3.88
CA TRP A 21 -13.39 4.90 -5.17
C TRP A 21 -13.49 3.40 -5.48
N ILE A 22 -13.32 2.54 -4.49
CA ILE A 22 -13.51 1.08 -4.65
C ILE A 22 -14.98 0.75 -4.93
N SER A 23 -15.92 1.39 -4.21
CA SER A 23 -17.37 1.19 -4.40
C SER A 23 -17.83 1.56 -5.82
N GLU A 24 -17.23 2.59 -6.41
CA GLU A 24 -17.49 3.04 -7.78
C GLU A 24 -16.81 2.15 -8.85
N GLY A 25 -16.10 1.09 -8.45
CA GLY A 25 -15.43 0.15 -9.36
C GLY A 25 -14.05 0.60 -9.83
N GLY A 26 -13.41 1.56 -9.14
CA GLY A 26 -12.10 2.09 -9.50
C GLY A 26 -10.94 1.10 -9.36
N ALA A 27 -11.12 0.02 -8.58
CA ALA A 27 -10.11 -1.00 -8.35
C ALA A 27 -10.58 -2.39 -8.83
N VAL A 28 -9.65 -3.15 -9.42
CA VAL A 28 -9.90 -4.53 -9.89
C VAL A 28 -9.26 -5.52 -8.93
N GLY A 29 -10.07 -6.19 -8.11
CA GLY A 29 -9.63 -7.23 -7.18
C GLY A 29 -10.59 -7.46 -6.02
N GLN A 30 -10.19 -8.27 -5.06
CA GLN A 30 -10.89 -8.43 -3.78
C GLN A 30 -10.24 -7.52 -2.73
N THR A 31 -11.05 -6.87 -1.91
CA THR A 31 -10.59 -6.05 -0.77
C THR A 31 -10.17 -6.91 0.43
N GLU A 32 -10.58 -8.17 0.45
CA GLU A 32 -10.32 -9.12 1.51
C GLU A 32 -9.40 -10.22 1.02
N ASN A 33 -8.46 -10.63 1.87
CA ASN A 33 -7.57 -11.75 1.61
C ASN A 33 -7.75 -12.78 2.72
N SER A 34 -8.26 -13.96 2.38
CA SER A 34 -8.53 -15.05 3.33
C SER A 34 -7.31 -15.52 4.12
N HIS A 35 -6.09 -15.26 3.64
CA HIS A 35 -4.84 -15.65 4.29
C HIS A 35 -4.36 -14.62 5.32
N LEU A 36 -4.75 -13.35 5.15
CA LEU A 36 -4.41 -12.22 6.01
C LEU A 36 -5.56 -11.85 6.95
N ASP A 37 -6.80 -12.17 6.57
CA ASP A 37 -7.99 -11.88 7.35
C ASP A 37 -7.96 -12.64 8.69
N ASN A 38 -8.21 -11.92 9.78
CA ASN A 38 -8.14 -12.38 11.16
C ASN A 38 -6.86 -13.16 11.53
N ALA A 39 -5.76 -12.93 10.82
CA ALA A 39 -4.51 -13.66 11.03
C ALA A 39 -3.50 -12.86 11.86
N TYR A 40 -3.03 -13.42 12.96
CA TYR A 40 -1.98 -12.81 13.77
C TYR A 40 -0.59 -13.09 13.18
N ARG A 41 0.20 -12.03 12.95
CA ARG A 41 1.61 -12.09 12.50
C ARG A 41 1.82 -12.93 11.24
N LYS A 42 0.97 -12.75 10.23
CA LYS A 42 1.13 -13.37 8.92
C LYS A 42 1.59 -12.36 7.87
N ALA A 43 2.20 -12.89 6.82
CA ALA A 43 2.53 -12.13 5.63
C ALA A 43 2.21 -12.95 4.39
N ALA A 44 1.79 -12.28 3.31
CA ALA A 44 1.46 -12.91 2.04
C ALA A 44 2.21 -12.20 0.91
N GLY A 45 2.80 -12.98 0.02
CA GLY A 45 3.38 -12.49 -1.22
C GLY A 45 2.28 -12.07 -2.19
N VAL A 46 2.36 -10.85 -2.71
CA VAL A 46 1.45 -10.27 -3.69
C VAL A 46 2.26 -9.81 -4.89
N LYS A 47 1.77 -10.14 -6.09
CA LYS A 47 2.32 -9.67 -7.35
C LYS A 47 1.52 -8.46 -7.85
N LEU A 48 2.17 -7.32 -7.96
CA LEU A 48 1.64 -6.11 -8.55
C LEU A 48 1.42 -6.27 -10.06
N LYS A 49 0.41 -5.58 -10.57
CA LYS A 49 0.13 -5.48 -12.02
C LYS A 49 0.99 -4.43 -12.72
N PHE A 50 1.79 -3.67 -11.97
CA PHE A 50 2.65 -2.60 -12.47
C PHE A 50 4.05 -2.68 -11.85
N ASP A 51 5.02 -2.07 -12.53
CA ASP A 51 6.38 -1.94 -12.02
C ASP A 51 6.45 -0.86 -10.95
N PHE A 52 6.66 -1.25 -9.70
CA PHE A 52 6.86 -0.32 -8.59
C PHE A 52 8.33 0.11 -8.54
N PRO A 53 8.65 1.40 -8.75
CA PRO A 53 10.02 1.89 -8.67
C PRO A 53 10.46 2.03 -7.21
N PHE A 54 11.54 1.34 -6.83
CA PHE A 54 12.14 1.40 -5.51
C PHE A 54 13.66 1.52 -5.64
N TYR A 55 14.21 2.68 -5.28
CA TYR A 55 15.66 2.98 -5.39
C TYR A 55 16.30 2.61 -6.74
N GLY A 56 15.59 2.88 -7.85
CA GLY A 56 16.07 2.56 -9.20
C GLY A 56 15.82 1.12 -9.65
N HIS A 57 15.27 0.27 -8.78
CA HIS A 57 14.83 -1.09 -9.13
C HIS A 57 13.33 -1.10 -9.43
N ARG A 58 12.90 -1.94 -10.37
CA ARG A 58 11.48 -2.19 -10.65
C ARG A 58 11.03 -3.46 -9.97
N LEU A 59 10.12 -3.34 -9.04
CA LEU A 59 9.61 -4.44 -8.24
C LEU A 59 8.16 -4.73 -8.63
N GLN A 60 7.85 -6.02 -8.76
CA GLN A 60 6.47 -6.48 -8.92
C GLN A 60 6.04 -7.40 -7.78
N ASN A 61 6.98 -8.09 -7.14
CA ASN A 61 6.68 -9.02 -6.06
C ASN A 61 6.93 -8.33 -4.73
N LEU A 62 5.91 -8.30 -3.89
CA LEU A 62 5.93 -7.65 -2.59
C LEU A 62 5.33 -8.59 -1.55
N THR A 63 5.61 -8.34 -0.27
CA THR A 63 5.01 -9.11 0.82
C THR A 63 4.26 -8.18 1.75
N ILE A 64 2.96 -8.43 1.94
CA ILE A 64 2.08 -7.63 2.80
C ILE A 64 1.89 -8.36 4.12
N ALA A 65 2.02 -7.67 5.25
CA ALA A 65 1.82 -8.22 6.59
C ALA A 65 0.53 -7.73 7.26
N THR A 66 -0.03 -8.53 8.18
CA THR A 66 -1.29 -8.21 8.90
C THR A 66 -1.23 -7.01 9.86
N GLY A 67 -0.10 -6.31 9.91
CA GLY A 67 0.10 -5.05 10.63
C GLY A 67 0.09 -3.79 9.75
N GLY A 68 -0.28 -3.89 8.47
CA GLY A 68 -0.29 -2.75 7.55
C GLY A 68 1.09 -2.39 6.97
N PHE A 69 2.09 -3.25 7.16
CA PHE A 69 3.43 -3.07 6.63
C PHE A 69 3.62 -3.80 5.30
N LEU A 70 4.42 -3.19 4.42
CA LEU A 70 4.82 -3.73 3.12
C LEU A 70 6.32 -4.01 3.10
N TYR A 71 6.68 -5.21 2.65
CA TYR A 71 8.05 -5.62 2.45
C TYR A 71 8.37 -5.73 0.96
N VAL A 72 9.42 -5.02 0.54
CA VAL A 72 9.85 -4.83 -0.86
C VAL A 72 11.18 -5.52 -1.17
N GLY A 73 11.82 -6.17 -0.19
CA GLY A 73 13.12 -6.79 -0.38
C GLY A 73 13.04 -8.22 -0.94
N ASP A 74 14.13 -8.66 -1.57
CA ASP A 74 14.29 -10.01 -2.13
C ASP A 74 14.46 -11.10 -1.05
N GLN A 75 14.92 -10.70 0.15
CA GLN A 75 15.27 -11.61 1.24
C GLN A 75 14.29 -11.45 2.40
N THR A 76 13.28 -12.31 2.57
CA THR A 76 12.46 -12.28 3.79
C THR A 76 13.31 -12.68 4.99
N HIS A 77 13.86 -11.71 5.73
CA HIS A 77 14.45 -11.99 7.03
C HIS A 77 13.31 -12.33 8.00
N SER A 78 13.24 -13.59 8.43
CA SER A 78 12.21 -14.08 9.35
C SER A 78 12.30 -13.47 10.77
N TRP A 79 13.21 -12.52 11.00
CA TRP A 79 13.45 -11.87 12.27
C TRP A 79 13.25 -10.35 12.13
N LEU A 80 12.19 -9.85 12.78
CA LEU A 80 11.86 -8.43 12.86
C LEU A 80 13.04 -7.66 13.49
N ALA A 81 13.57 -6.65 12.80
CA ALA A 81 14.24 -5.56 13.48
C ALA A 81 13.18 -4.50 13.82
N ALA A 82 12.72 -4.52 15.07
CA ALA A 82 11.97 -3.44 15.68
C ALA A 82 12.87 -2.79 16.73
N THR A 83 13.20 -1.51 16.54
CA THR A 83 13.60 -0.59 17.61
C THR A 83 13.02 0.77 17.30
#